data_AF-A0A933L1S0-F1
#
_entry.id   AF-A0A933L1S0-F1
#
_cell.length_a   1.000
_cell.length_b   1.000
_cell.length_c   1.000
_cell.angle_alpha   90.00
_cell.angle_beta   90.00
_cell.angle_gamma   90.00
#
_symmetry.space_group_name_H-M   'P 1'
#
loop_
_entity.id
_entity.type
_entity.pdbx_description
1 polymer ?
#
loop_
_entity_poly.entity_id
_entity_poly.type
_entity_poly.pdbx_seq_one_letter_code
_entity_poly.pdbx_strand_id
1 'polypeptide(L)'
;MRSVLALAGVIGSLVLTPVAAVAAPHIILSCPSEARGTVTHTGDAGWIATNQSSRVTGVRFETIGGQSSLVCVYLMFGSEYWIYRRPQADYPRCRPADGGAGFYCQPPA
;
A
#
# COMPACT_ATOMS: atom_id res chain seq x y z
N MET A 1 80.67 11.70 -6.24
CA MET A 1 79.51 10.78 -6.16
C MET A 1 78.49 11.38 -5.21
N ARG A 2 77.28 11.73 -5.68
CA ARG A 2 76.01 11.58 -4.96
C ARG A 2 74.87 12.04 -5.86
N SER A 3 74.20 11.05 -6.42
CA SER A 3 73.11 11.18 -7.38
C SER A 3 71.84 11.69 -6.71
N VAL A 4 71.14 12.55 -7.44
CA VAL A 4 69.77 13.02 -7.21
C VAL A 4 68.80 11.85 -7.39
N LEU A 5 67.76 11.75 -6.56
CA LEU A 5 66.51 11.07 -6.90
C LEU A 5 65.36 11.59 -6.02
N ALA A 6 64.46 12.35 -6.66
CA ALA A 6 63.19 12.80 -6.10
C ALA A 6 62.12 11.75 -6.41
N LEU A 7 61.41 11.27 -5.39
CA LEU A 7 60.19 10.47 -5.57
C LEU A 7 58.98 11.40 -5.52
N ALA A 8 58.35 11.60 -6.68
CA ALA A 8 57.01 12.17 -6.80
C ALA A 8 55.98 11.04 -6.62
N GLY A 9 55.32 10.99 -5.47
CA GLY A 9 54.19 10.09 -5.21
C GLY A 9 52.88 10.70 -5.70
N VAL A 10 52.31 10.16 -6.76
CA VAL A 10 50.96 10.50 -7.23
C VAL A 10 49.95 9.76 -6.34
N ILE A 11 49.33 10.49 -5.42
CA ILE A 11 48.20 9.99 -4.62
C ILE A 11 46.96 10.02 -5.53
N GLY A 12 46.58 8.86 -6.07
CA GLY A 12 45.33 8.70 -6.81
C GLY A 12 44.14 8.77 -5.87
N SER A 13 43.43 9.89 -5.87
CA SER A 13 42.18 10.06 -5.13
C SER A 13 41.09 9.13 -5.69
N LEU A 14 40.75 8.08 -4.95
CA LEU A 14 39.59 7.24 -5.22
C LEU A 14 38.32 8.06 -4.94
N VAL A 15 37.67 8.56 -5.99
CA VAL A 15 36.40 9.28 -5.86
C VAL A 15 35.29 8.25 -5.69
N LEU A 16 34.88 7.99 -4.44
CA LEU A 16 33.66 7.27 -4.12
C LEU A 16 32.46 8.16 -4.48
N THR A 17 31.90 7.97 -5.68
CA THR A 17 30.63 8.61 -6.04
C THR A 17 29.51 7.99 -5.20
N PRO A 18 28.73 8.78 -4.44
CA PRO A 18 27.58 8.25 -3.73
C PRO A 18 26.54 7.80 -4.76
N VAL A 19 26.28 6.50 -4.82
CA VAL A 19 25.12 5.99 -5.53
C VAL A 19 23.90 6.46 -4.74
N ALA A 20 23.23 7.51 -5.22
CA ALA A 20 21.94 7.89 -4.68
C ALA A 20 21.00 6.71 -4.85
N ALA A 21 20.54 6.13 -3.73
CA ALA A 21 19.53 5.09 -3.76
C ALA A 21 18.25 5.70 -4.34
N VAL A 22 17.97 5.39 -5.61
CA VAL A 22 16.67 5.70 -6.21
C VAL A 22 15.62 4.84 -5.53
N ALA A 23 14.70 5.47 -4.82
CA ALA A 23 13.56 4.76 -4.24
C ALA A 23 12.82 4.04 -5.38
N ALA A 24 12.59 2.74 -5.23
CA ALA A 24 11.79 1.99 -6.19
C ALA A 24 10.42 2.68 -6.35
N PRO A 25 9.90 2.79 -7.60
CA PRO A 25 8.59 3.37 -7.80
C PRO A 25 7.56 2.59 -6.97
N HIS A 26 6.58 3.28 -6.41
CA HIS A 26 5.56 2.67 -5.57
C HIS A 26 4.26 3.43 -5.72
N ILE A 27 3.16 2.79 -5.32
CA ILE A 27 1.85 3.41 -5.22
C ILE A 27 1.25 3.17 -3.85
N ILE A 28 0.36 4.08 -3.44
CA ILE A 28 -0.49 3.92 -2.28
C ILE A 28 -1.92 3.72 -2.75
N LEU A 29 -2.52 2.60 -2.35
CA LEU A 29 -3.92 2.29 -2.59
C LEU A 29 -4.68 2.55 -1.29
N SER A 30 -5.30 3.72 -1.18
CA SER A 30 -6.10 4.10 -0.01
C SER A 30 -7.44 3.37 0.00
N CYS A 31 -7.84 2.90 1.18
CA CYS A 31 -9.20 2.44 1.40
C CYS A 31 -10.18 3.62 1.30
N PRO A 32 -11.40 3.40 0.80
CA PRO A 32 -12.48 4.36 0.96
C PRO A 32 -12.60 4.75 2.45
N SER A 33 -12.61 6.05 2.74
CA SER A 33 -12.65 6.53 4.13
C SER A 33 -13.96 6.18 4.85
N GLU A 34 -15.03 5.96 4.08
CA GLU A 34 -16.35 5.56 4.54
C GLU A 34 -16.94 4.52 3.57
N ALA A 35 -17.57 3.48 4.13
CA ALA A 35 -18.45 2.57 3.40
C ALA A 35 -19.89 2.78 3.85
N ARG A 36 -20.85 2.54 2.93
CA ARG A 36 -22.29 2.66 3.21
C ARG A 36 -23.00 1.37 2.84
N GLY A 37 -23.84 0.89 3.75
CA GLY A 37 -24.74 -0.23 3.54
C GLY A 37 -26.19 0.25 3.52
N THR A 38 -26.95 -0.24 2.55
CA THR A 38 -28.40 -0.01 2.45
C THR A 38 -29.15 -1.27 2.85
N VAL A 39 -30.19 -1.12 3.67
CA VAL A 39 -31.12 -2.22 3.98
C VAL A 39 -32.31 -2.08 3.04
N THR A 40 -32.64 -3.16 2.34
CA THR A 40 -33.88 -3.26 1.58
C THR A 40 -34.89 -4.10 2.37
N HIS A 41 -36.17 -3.80 2.25
CA HIS A 41 -37.25 -4.54 2.90
C HIS A 41 -38.41 -4.80 1.94
N THR A 42 -39.19 -5.83 2.25
CA THR A 42 -40.42 -6.20 1.53
C THR A 42 -41.69 -5.71 2.24
N GLY A 43 -41.55 -4.89 3.30
CA GLY A 43 -42.68 -4.21 3.95
C GLY A 43 -43.38 -3.22 3.01
N ASP A 44 -44.58 -2.80 3.38
CA ASP A 44 -45.33 -1.77 2.66
C ASP A 44 -44.61 -0.41 2.65
N ALA A 45 -45.19 0.56 1.91
CA ALA A 45 -44.60 1.89 1.71
C ALA A 45 -44.54 2.77 2.98
N GLY A 46 -45.13 2.34 4.10
CA GLY A 46 -45.04 3.02 5.38
C GLY A 46 -43.71 2.77 6.11
N TRP A 47 -42.94 1.76 5.70
CA TRP A 47 -41.66 1.43 6.30
C TRP A 47 -40.51 2.22 5.67
N ILE A 48 -39.58 2.66 6.52
CA ILE A 48 -38.35 3.35 6.11
C ILE A 48 -37.16 2.60 6.68
N ALA A 49 -36.23 2.19 5.83
CA ALA A 49 -34.98 1.56 6.24
C ALA A 49 -33.91 2.60 6.58
N THR A 50 -33.22 2.43 7.71
CA THR A 50 -32.08 3.27 8.07
C THR A 50 -30.82 2.81 7.33
N ASN A 51 -30.13 3.74 6.66
CA ASN A 51 -28.79 3.47 6.11
C ASN A 51 -27.75 3.38 7.22
N GLN A 52 -26.76 2.52 7.05
CA GLN A 52 -25.58 2.49 7.93
C GLN A 52 -24.35 2.96 7.17
N SER A 53 -23.46 3.63 7.87
CA SER A 53 -22.13 3.95 7.37
C SER A 53 -21.09 3.65 8.43
N SER A 54 -19.87 3.40 7.98
CA SER A 54 -18.75 3.10 8.86
C SER A 54 -17.46 3.59 8.25
N ARG A 55 -16.55 4.07 9.10
CA ARG A 55 -15.18 4.39 8.68
C ARG A 55 -14.38 3.10 8.51
N VAL A 56 -13.30 3.16 7.74
CA VAL A 56 -12.35 2.04 7.68
C VAL A 56 -11.85 1.72 9.09
N THR A 57 -11.93 0.46 9.45
CA THR A 57 -11.53 -0.06 10.77
C THR A 57 -10.25 -0.88 10.71
N GLY A 58 -9.88 -1.34 9.52
CA GLY A 58 -8.62 -2.03 9.28
C GLY A 58 -8.41 -2.41 7.83
N VAL A 59 -7.25 -2.98 7.57
CA VAL A 59 -6.85 -3.54 6.28
C VAL A 59 -6.30 -4.94 6.47
N ARG A 60 -6.56 -5.83 5.52
CA ARG A 60 -5.97 -7.17 5.49
C ARG A 60 -5.83 -7.73 4.08
N PHE A 61 -5.12 -8.85 3.98
CA PHE A 61 -4.98 -9.62 2.75
C PHE A 61 -5.83 -10.87 2.86
N GLU A 62 -6.58 -11.17 1.81
CA GLU A 62 -7.43 -12.36 1.74
C GLU A 62 -7.32 -13.02 0.37
N THR A 63 -7.61 -14.32 0.32
CA THR A 63 -7.78 -15.03 -0.94
C THR A 63 -9.27 -15.06 -1.31
N ILE A 64 -9.67 -14.26 -2.29
CA ILE A 64 -11.05 -14.19 -2.77
C ILE A 64 -11.08 -14.73 -4.19
N GLY A 65 -11.88 -15.76 -4.47
CA GLY A 65 -11.95 -16.39 -5.79
C GLY A 65 -10.61 -16.95 -6.28
N GLY A 66 -9.79 -17.52 -5.38
CA GLY A 66 -8.50 -18.13 -5.71
C GLY A 66 -7.35 -17.16 -6.00
N GLN A 67 -7.56 -15.86 -5.83
CA GLN A 67 -6.56 -14.82 -6.09
C GLN A 67 -6.40 -13.93 -4.85
N SER A 68 -5.21 -13.35 -4.69
CA SER A 68 -4.93 -12.39 -3.61
C SER A 68 -5.76 -11.10 -3.77
N SER A 69 -6.29 -10.59 -2.66
CA SER A 69 -7.08 -9.38 -2.59
C SER A 69 -6.61 -8.48 -1.45
N LEU A 70 -6.64 -7.17 -1.72
CA LEU A 70 -6.46 -6.09 -0.77
C LEU A 70 -7.84 -5.76 -0.17
N VAL A 71 -8.03 -6.00 1.12
CA VAL A 71 -9.33 -5.89 1.79
C VAL A 71 -9.36 -4.71 2.77
N CYS A 72 -10.31 -3.81 2.58
CA CYS A 72 -10.67 -2.76 3.52
C CYS A 72 -11.84 -3.23 4.37
N VAL A 73 -11.69 -3.18 5.69
CA VAL A 73 -12.66 -3.70 6.67
C VAL A 73 -13.45 -2.56 7.30
N TYR A 74 -14.77 -2.72 7.36
CA TYR A 74 -15.73 -1.78 7.92
C TYR A 74 -16.65 -2.51 8.90
N LEU A 75 -17.13 -1.83 9.94
CA LEU A 75 -18.11 -2.39 10.88
C LEU A 75 -19.48 -1.76 10.65
N MET A 76 -20.39 -2.52 10.03
CA MET A 76 -21.77 -2.10 9.73
C MET A 76 -22.73 -3.20 10.18
N PHE A 77 -23.93 -2.83 10.63
CA PHE A 77 -24.95 -3.80 11.08
C PHE A 77 -24.44 -4.84 12.10
N GLY A 78 -23.47 -4.46 12.94
CA GLY A 78 -22.88 -5.35 13.95
C GLY A 78 -21.91 -6.42 13.42
N SER A 79 -21.55 -6.39 12.13
CA SER A 79 -20.65 -7.34 11.48
C SER A 79 -19.54 -6.65 10.69
N GLU A 80 -18.50 -7.41 10.32
CA GLU A 80 -17.50 -6.95 9.36
C GLU A 80 -18.07 -6.96 7.93
N TYR A 81 -17.83 -5.87 7.21
CA TYR A 81 -18.11 -5.71 5.79
C TYR A 81 -16.84 -5.35 5.05
N TRP A 82 -16.70 -5.89 3.85
CA TRP A 82 -15.46 -5.83 3.09
C TRP A 82 -15.66 -5.12 1.76
N ILE A 83 -14.79 -4.17 1.47
CA ILE A 83 -14.56 -3.67 0.12
C ILE A 83 -13.18 -4.15 -0.27
N TYR A 84 -13.07 -4.82 -1.42
CA TYR A 84 -11.81 -5.41 -1.84
C TYR A 84 -11.51 -5.12 -3.30
N ARG A 85 -10.22 -5.17 -3.62
CA ARG A 85 -9.71 -5.09 -4.99
C ARG A 85 -8.49 -5.98 -5.16
N ARG A 86 -8.14 -6.27 -6.41
CA ARG A 86 -6.86 -6.91 -6.74
C ARG A 86 -5.71 -5.90 -6.65
N PRO A 87 -4.48 -6.36 -6.32
CA PRO A 87 -3.28 -5.62 -6.65
C PRO A 87 -3.24 -5.29 -8.15
N GLN A 88 -2.63 -4.16 -8.50
CA GLN A 88 -2.40 -3.82 -9.91
C GLN A 88 -1.29 -4.69 -10.47
N ALA A 89 -1.37 -5.08 -11.74
CA ALA A 89 -0.38 -5.96 -12.38
C ALA A 89 1.03 -5.36 -12.34
N ASP A 90 1.15 -4.04 -12.51
CA ASP A 90 2.42 -3.31 -12.46
C ASP A 90 2.94 -3.10 -11.03
N TYR A 91 2.11 -3.33 -10.01
CA TYR A 91 2.44 -3.19 -8.59
C TYR A 91 1.92 -4.37 -7.76
N PRO A 92 2.39 -5.60 -8.01
CA PRO A 92 1.80 -6.81 -7.43
C PRO A 92 2.21 -7.05 -5.97
N ARG A 93 3.31 -6.43 -5.50
CA ARG A 93 3.86 -6.65 -4.16
C ARG A 93 3.32 -5.61 -3.19
N CYS A 94 2.27 -5.94 -2.45
CA CYS A 94 1.61 -5.02 -1.52
C CYS A 94 1.83 -5.38 -0.05
N ARG A 95 1.85 -4.37 0.82
CA ARG A 95 1.84 -4.46 2.29
C ARG A 95 0.88 -3.42 2.88
N PRO A 96 0.45 -3.53 4.15
CA PRO A 96 -0.34 -2.48 4.78
C PRO A 96 0.43 -1.16 4.76
N ALA A 97 -0.25 -0.06 4.43
CA ALA A 97 0.34 1.27 4.53
C ALA A 97 0.40 1.73 5.99
N ASP A 98 1.42 2.52 6.31
CA ASP A 98 1.54 3.16 7.61
C ASP A 98 0.31 4.05 7.87
N GLY A 99 -0.30 3.94 9.05
CA GLY A 99 -1.56 4.61 9.38
C GLY A 99 -2.83 3.80 9.11
N GLY A 100 -2.73 2.55 8.64
CA GLY A 100 -3.79 1.53 8.75
C GLY A 100 -5.00 1.70 7.81
N ALA A 101 -4.99 2.67 6.90
CA ALA A 101 -6.11 2.98 6.00
C ALA A 101 -5.81 2.71 4.50
N GLY A 102 -4.89 1.80 4.20
CA GLY A 102 -4.58 1.45 2.82
C GLY A 102 -3.43 0.47 2.66
N PHE A 103 -2.91 0.39 1.43
CA PHE A 103 -1.86 -0.53 1.04
C PHE A 103 -0.74 0.21 0.31
N TYR A 104 0.50 -0.13 0.64
CA TYR A 104 1.69 0.28 -0.07
C TYR A 104 2.09 -0.83 -1.04
N CYS A 105 2.17 -0.54 -2.34
CA CYS A 105 2.46 -1.54 -3.37
C CYS A 105 3.68 -1.17 -4.22
N GLN A 106 4.47 -2.17 -4.57
CA GLN A 106 5.72 -2.06 -5.31
C GLN A 106 5.67 -2.87 -6.62
N PRO A 107 6.47 -2.49 -7.63
CA PRO A 107 6.66 -3.23 -8.87
C PRO A 107 7.14 -4.66 -8.63
N PRO A 108 7.12 -5.52 -9.66
CA PRO A 108 7.80 -6.81 -9.62
C PRO A 108 9.26 -6.67 -9.19
N ALA A 109 9.82 -7.76 -8.63
CA ALA A 109 11.23 -7.81 -8.22
C ALA A 109 12.18 -7.77 -9.42
#